data_AF-A0A4R9WVM0-F1
#
_entry.id   AF-A0A4R9WVM0-F1
#
_cell.length_a   1.000
_cell.length_b   1.000
_cell.length_c   1.000
_cell.angle_alpha   90.00
_cell.angle_beta   90.00
_cell.angle_gamma   90.00
#
_symmetry.space_group_name_H-M   'P 1'
#
loop_
_entity.id
_entity.type
_entity.pdbx_description
1 polymer ?
#
loop_
_entity_poly.entity_id
_entity_poly.type
_entity_poly.pdbx_seq_one_letter_code
_entity_poly.pdbx_strand_id
1 'polypeptide(L)'
;PAWSDSNLKSLGRLIKSGLFLAHVRASTGGATSRMNCHPFVSGRWSFMHNGQIGGFEKIRRALENSLSDDLFDQLEGTTDSELFFRLMIGEDLSQDPHGAASRVAGLVLEASRRAGIEPSLK
;
A
#
# COMPACT_ATOMS: atom_id res chain seq x y z
N PRO A 1 7.64 -2.26 18.10
CA PRO A 1 6.87 -1.00 18.01
C PRO A 1 7.80 0.19 18.28
N ALA A 2 7.40 1.43 17.98
CA ALA A 2 8.31 2.59 18.07
C ALA A 2 8.90 2.79 19.48
N TRP A 3 8.11 2.55 20.53
CA TRP A 3 8.56 2.68 21.93
C TRP A 3 9.55 1.59 22.36
N SER A 4 9.62 0.46 21.64
CA SER A 4 10.49 -0.67 21.96
C SER A 4 11.72 -0.75 21.06
N ASP A 5 11.88 0.17 20.09
CA ASP A 5 12.98 0.15 19.13
C ASP A 5 14.02 1.24 19.51
N SER A 6 15.07 0.82 20.19
CA SER A 6 16.17 1.71 20.60
C SER A 6 16.95 2.27 19.40
N ASN A 7 17.02 1.55 18.29
CA ASN A 7 17.69 2.00 17.08
C ASN A 7 16.92 3.16 16.44
N LEU A 8 15.59 3.05 16.36
CA LEU A 8 14.75 4.14 15.86
C LEU A 8 14.95 5.43 16.68
N LYS A 9 15.02 5.31 18.01
CA LYS A 9 15.23 6.46 18.91
C LYS A 9 16.60 7.11 18.70
N SER A 10 17.65 6.32 18.48
CA SER A 10 19.00 6.82 18.21
C SER A 10 19.10 7.47 16.83
N LEU A 11 18.57 6.83 15.79
CA LEU A 11 18.56 7.33 14.41
C LEU A 11 17.75 8.62 14.27
N GLY A 12 16.59 8.69 14.93
CA GLY A 12 15.73 9.88 14.90
C GLY A 12 16.37 11.15 15.49
N ARG A 13 17.45 11.03 16.27
CA ARG A 13 18.21 12.18 16.76
C ARG A 13 19.22 12.73 15.75
N LEU A 14 19.64 11.90 14.80
CA LEU A 14 20.73 12.20 13.87
C LEU A 14 20.22 12.51 12.46
N ILE A 15 19.14 11.85 12.03
CA ILE A 15 18.57 11.99 10.70
C ILE A 15 17.67 13.23 10.66
N LYS A 16 17.93 14.13 9.70
CA LYS A 16 17.09 15.29 9.41
C LYS A 16 16.64 15.23 7.96
N SER A 17 15.37 15.49 7.71
CA SER A 17 14.82 15.62 6.36
C SER A 17 13.80 16.75 6.31
N GLY A 18 13.75 17.48 5.19
CA GLY A 18 12.70 18.45 4.92
C GLY A 18 11.36 17.80 4.56
N LEU A 19 11.36 16.51 4.22
CA LEU A 19 10.17 15.73 3.88
C LEU A 19 10.36 14.28 4.34
N PHE A 20 9.45 13.78 5.17
CA PHE A 20 9.46 12.39 5.60
C PHE A 20 8.04 11.92 5.88
N LEU A 21 7.84 10.60 5.81
CA LEU A 21 6.61 9.94 6.19
C LEU A 21 6.90 8.95 7.32
N ALA A 22 6.04 8.90 8.34
CA ALA A 22 6.15 7.95 9.44
C ALA A 22 4.74 7.43 9.80
N HIS A 23 4.62 6.12 10.02
CA HIS A 23 3.33 5.48 10.30
C HIS A 23 3.48 4.38 11.34
N VAL A 24 2.56 4.36 12.31
CA VAL A 24 2.43 3.26 13.26
C VAL A 24 1.22 2.45 12.83
N ARG A 25 1.47 1.24 12.32
CA ARG A 25 0.40 0.36 11.83
C ARG A 25 -0.27 -0.39 12.98
N ALA A 26 -1.59 -0.29 13.05
CA ALA A 26 -2.43 -1.23 13.79
C ALA A 26 -2.92 -2.31 12.81
N SER A 27 -2.46 -3.55 12.98
CA SER A 27 -2.85 -4.65 12.09
C SER A 27 -4.32 -5.02 12.32
N THR A 28 -5.18 -4.81 11.33
CA THR A 28 -6.58 -5.28 11.32
C THR A 28 -6.71 -6.72 10.80
N GLY A 29 -5.62 -7.29 10.26
CA GLY A 29 -5.53 -8.64 9.72
C GLY A 29 -4.15 -8.93 9.09
N GLY A 30 -3.81 -10.21 8.93
CA GLY A 30 -2.54 -10.65 8.34
C GLY A 30 -1.34 -10.67 9.30
N ALA A 31 -0.20 -11.15 8.82
CA ALA A 31 1.00 -11.32 9.62
C ALA A 31 1.63 -9.98 10.03
N THR A 32 2.05 -9.90 11.29
CA THR A 32 2.92 -8.83 11.80
C THR A 32 4.32 -9.01 11.22
N SER A 33 4.53 -8.52 10.00
CA SER A 33 5.80 -8.54 9.28
C SER A 33 6.26 -7.12 8.97
N ARG A 34 7.58 -6.89 8.94
CA ARG A 34 8.17 -5.61 8.51
C ARG A 34 7.78 -5.27 7.07
N MET A 35 7.62 -6.27 6.20
CA MET A 35 7.23 -6.07 4.80
C MET A 35 5.81 -5.51 4.68
N ASN A 36 4.97 -5.73 5.70
CA ASN A 36 3.60 -5.21 5.74
C ASN A 36 3.51 -3.86 6.48
N CYS A 37 4.63 -3.22 6.79
CA CYS A 37 4.65 -1.92 7.47
C CYS A 37 4.93 -0.81 6.48
N HIS A 38 4.08 0.22 6.50
CA HIS A 38 4.33 1.46 5.78
C HIS A 38 5.61 2.17 6.29
N PRO A 39 6.23 3.03 5.45
CA PRO A 39 5.86 3.33 4.08
C PRO A 39 6.27 2.25 3.08
N PHE A 40 5.45 2.04 2.06
CA PHE A 40 5.88 1.36 0.84
C PHE A 40 6.68 2.33 -0.02
N VAL A 41 7.73 1.83 -0.69
CA VAL A 41 8.63 2.65 -1.49
C VAL A 41 8.83 2.05 -2.87
N SER A 42 8.78 2.90 -3.91
CA SER A 42 9.12 2.56 -5.29
C SER A 42 9.83 3.72 -5.95
N GLY A 43 11.14 3.57 -6.21
CA GLY A 43 11.98 4.64 -6.72
C GLY A 43 11.93 5.89 -5.83
N ARG A 44 11.34 6.98 -6.34
CA ARG A 44 11.16 8.25 -5.61
C ARG A 44 9.84 8.39 -4.87
N TRP A 45 8.96 7.41 -4.98
CA TRP A 45 7.63 7.46 -4.37
C TRP A 45 7.61 6.73 -3.03
N SER A 46 6.95 7.33 -2.06
CA SER A 46 6.70 6.75 -0.74
C SER A 46 5.22 6.87 -0.44
N PHE A 47 4.60 5.78 0.01
CA PHE A 47 3.15 5.68 0.18
C PHE A 47 2.76 5.06 1.52
N MET A 48 1.69 5.61 2.09
CA MET A 48 1.07 5.15 3.33
C MET A 48 -0.44 5.18 3.15
N HIS A 49 -1.12 4.18 3.69
CA HIS A 49 -2.57 4.06 3.62
C HIS A 49 -3.11 3.75 5.02
N ASN A 50 -4.06 4.55 5.48
CA ASN A 50 -4.70 4.36 6.77
C ASN A 50 -6.17 3.99 6.57
N GLY A 51 -6.42 2.70 6.51
CA GLY A 51 -7.74 2.16 6.28
C GLY A 51 -7.65 0.74 5.78
N GLN A 52 -8.66 0.32 5.01
CA GLN A 52 -8.73 -1.05 4.51
C GLN A 52 -9.60 -1.16 3.27
N ILE A 53 -9.25 -2.11 2.42
CA ILE A 53 -10.09 -2.57 1.32
C ILE A 53 -10.96 -3.73 1.83
N GLY A 54 -12.26 -3.47 1.94
CA GLY A 54 -13.24 -4.46 2.39
C GLY A 54 -13.28 -5.68 1.47
N GLY A 55 -13.15 -6.87 2.07
CA GLY A 55 -13.15 -8.13 1.32
C GLY A 55 -11.90 -8.35 0.45
N PHE A 56 -10.79 -7.68 0.75
CA PHE A 56 -9.55 -7.72 -0.02
C PHE A 56 -9.15 -9.13 -0.47
N GLU A 57 -9.14 -10.13 0.41
CA GLU A 57 -8.74 -11.51 0.08
C GLU A 57 -9.53 -12.12 -1.10
N LYS A 58 -10.79 -11.72 -1.28
CA LYS A 58 -11.64 -12.21 -2.38
C LYS A 58 -11.34 -11.54 -3.72
N ILE A 59 -10.79 -10.32 -3.69
CA ILE A 59 -10.49 -9.54 -4.89
C ILE A 59 -9.00 -9.45 -5.20
N ARG A 60 -8.14 -9.82 -4.24
CA ARG A 60 -6.68 -9.75 -4.31
C ARG A 60 -6.15 -10.36 -5.60
N ARG A 61 -6.53 -11.60 -5.91
CA ARG A 61 -6.08 -12.29 -7.13
C ARG A 61 -6.45 -11.54 -8.42
N ALA A 62 -7.64 -10.95 -8.47
CA ALA A 62 -8.05 -10.18 -9.65
C ALA A 62 -7.23 -8.90 -9.82
N LEU A 63 -6.90 -8.25 -8.70
CA LEU A 63 -6.05 -7.06 -8.67
C LEU A 63 -4.59 -7.39 -8.99
N GLU A 64 -4.04 -8.47 -8.45
CA GLU A 64 -2.69 -8.97 -8.75
C GLU A 64 -2.54 -9.29 -10.24
N ASN A 65 -3.54 -9.93 -10.86
CA ASN A 65 -3.56 -10.20 -12.30
C ASN A 65 -3.61 -8.93 -13.18
N SER A 66 -3.87 -7.76 -12.59
CA SER A 66 -3.88 -6.48 -13.32
C SER A 66 -2.51 -5.80 -13.33
N LEU A 67 -1.53 -6.32 -12.57
CA LEU A 67 -0.15 -5.83 -12.59
C LEU A 67 0.60 -6.39 -13.81
N SER A 68 1.60 -5.64 -14.27
CA SER A 68 2.66 -6.20 -15.11
C SER A 68 3.57 -7.12 -14.27
N ASP A 69 4.26 -8.05 -14.93
CA ASP A 69 5.20 -8.97 -14.28
C ASP A 69 6.24 -8.21 -13.44
N ASP A 70 6.83 -7.15 -14.00
CA ASP A 70 7.82 -6.31 -13.29
C ASP A 70 7.30 -5.68 -11.99
N LEU A 71 6.01 -5.34 -11.92
CA LEU A 71 5.39 -4.75 -10.73
C LEU A 71 4.91 -5.82 -9.76
N PHE A 72 4.49 -6.97 -10.27
CA PHE A 72 4.13 -8.13 -9.47
C PHE A 72 5.35 -8.65 -8.69
N ASP A 73 6.50 -8.75 -9.34
CA ASP A 73 7.77 -9.19 -8.73
C ASP A 73 8.29 -8.24 -7.63
N GLN A 74 7.76 -7.02 -7.55
CA GLN A 74 8.08 -6.02 -6.52
C GLN A 74 7.13 -6.06 -5.30
N LEU A 75 6.15 -6.96 -5.29
CA LEU A 75 5.32 -7.22 -4.10
C LEU A 75 6.13 -8.04 -3.10
N GLU A 76 6.33 -7.49 -1.90
CA GLU A 76 7.07 -8.17 -0.83
C GLU A 76 6.17 -8.56 0.35
N GLY A 77 5.11 -7.79 0.58
CA GLY A 77 4.10 -8.05 1.58
C GLY A 77 2.83 -8.64 0.98
N THR A 78 1.77 -8.61 1.80
CA THR A 78 0.48 -9.21 1.46
C THR A 78 -0.68 -8.26 1.75
N THR A 79 -0.39 -6.97 1.93
CA THR A 79 -1.41 -6.00 2.32
C THR A 79 -2.12 -5.41 1.10
N ASP A 80 -3.38 -5.04 1.30
CA ASP A 80 -4.16 -4.23 0.38
C ASP A 80 -3.44 -2.94 -0.03
N SER A 81 -2.80 -2.31 0.94
CA SER A 81 -2.13 -1.02 0.84
C SER A 81 -0.92 -1.07 -0.09
N GLU A 82 -0.17 -2.16 -0.05
CA GLU A 82 0.97 -2.39 -0.94
C GLU A 82 0.50 -2.63 -2.37
N LEU A 83 -0.48 -3.52 -2.55
CA LEU A 83 -1.02 -3.82 -3.87
C LEU A 83 -1.66 -2.58 -4.50
N PHE A 84 -2.39 -1.79 -3.73
CA PHE A 84 -2.94 -0.51 -4.17
C PHE A 84 -1.83 0.44 -4.64
N PHE A 85 -0.72 0.53 -3.90
CA PHE A 85 0.42 1.36 -4.30
C PHE A 85 1.08 0.86 -5.58
N ARG A 86 1.29 -0.45 -5.73
CA ARG A 86 1.87 -1.02 -6.97
C ARG A 86 0.98 -0.79 -8.19
N LEU A 87 -0.33 -0.92 -8.04
CA LEU A 87 -1.28 -0.58 -9.09
C LEU A 87 -1.19 0.90 -9.48
N MET A 88 -1.04 1.82 -8.51
CA MET A 88 -0.88 3.25 -8.84
C MET A 88 0.40 3.51 -9.63
N ILE A 89 1.50 2.83 -9.30
CA ILE A 89 2.73 2.92 -10.08
C ILE A 89 2.50 2.47 -11.52
N GLY A 90 1.76 1.38 -11.73
CA GLY A 90 1.37 0.90 -13.07
C GLY A 90 0.43 1.86 -13.82
N GLU A 91 -0.38 2.63 -13.09
CA GLU A 91 -1.28 3.66 -13.63
C GLU A 91 -0.59 5.04 -13.78
N ASP A 92 0.72 5.07 -14.03
CA ASP A 92 1.51 6.29 -14.27
C ASP A 92 1.41 7.34 -13.13
N LEU A 93 1.52 6.89 -11.87
CA LEU A 93 1.60 7.78 -10.68
C LEU A 93 2.56 8.96 -10.87
N SER A 94 3.65 8.77 -11.63
CA SER A 94 4.65 9.81 -11.86
C SER A 94 4.15 11.02 -12.64
N GLN A 95 3.18 10.84 -13.53
CA GLN A 95 2.65 11.88 -14.42
C GLN A 95 1.33 12.44 -13.90
N ASP A 96 0.46 11.58 -13.36
CA ASP A 96 -0.88 11.95 -12.92
C ASP A 96 -1.23 11.24 -11.60
N PRO A 97 -0.75 11.76 -10.45
CA PRO A 97 -0.96 11.11 -9.16
C PRO A 97 -2.44 10.97 -8.79
N HIS A 98 -3.25 11.99 -9.08
CA HIS A 98 -4.67 12.00 -8.75
C HIS A 98 -5.44 11.03 -9.63
N GLY A 99 -5.19 11.03 -10.94
CA GLY A 99 -5.85 10.10 -11.84
C GLY A 99 -5.38 8.66 -11.63
N ALA A 100 -4.10 8.42 -11.31
CA ALA A 100 -3.60 7.09 -10.94
C ALA A 100 -4.38 6.55 -9.73
N ALA A 101 -4.48 7.33 -8.65
CA ALA A 101 -5.27 6.96 -7.47
C ALA A 101 -6.75 6.73 -7.81
N SER A 102 -7.34 7.58 -8.66
CA SER A 102 -8.75 7.48 -9.07
C SER A 102 -9.02 6.22 -9.90
N ARG A 103 -8.12 5.89 -10.84
CA ARG A 103 -8.22 4.68 -11.69
C ARG A 103 -8.07 3.42 -10.85
N VAL A 104 -7.10 3.36 -9.95
CA VAL A 104 -6.91 2.22 -9.04
C VAL A 104 -8.09 2.06 -8.08
N ALA A 105 -8.61 3.15 -7.52
CA ALA A 105 -9.83 3.10 -6.73
C ALA A 105 -11.00 2.52 -7.56
N GLY A 106 -11.15 2.96 -8.82
CA GLY A 106 -12.12 2.40 -9.76
C GLY A 106 -11.96 0.88 -9.98
N LEU A 107 -10.73 0.41 -10.18
CA LEU A 107 -10.40 -1.02 -10.33
C LEU A 107 -10.80 -1.82 -9.08
N VAL A 108 -10.49 -1.31 -7.89
CA VAL A 108 -10.87 -1.94 -6.62
C VAL A 108 -12.38 -2.03 -6.48
N LEU A 109 -13.10 -0.92 -6.71
CA LEU A 109 -14.56 -0.89 -6.60
C LEU A 109 -15.22 -1.84 -7.60
N GLU A 110 -14.68 -1.94 -8.81
CA GLU A 110 -15.17 -2.86 -9.84
C GLU A 110 -14.89 -4.32 -9.49
N ALA A 111 -13.70 -4.64 -8.99
CA ALA A 111 -13.37 -5.97 -8.51
C ALA A 111 -14.29 -6.40 -7.36
N SER A 112 -14.59 -5.50 -6.41
CA SER A 112 -15.55 -5.75 -5.32
C SER A 112 -16.94 -6.09 -5.86
N ARG A 113 -17.46 -5.29 -6.82
CA ARG A 113 -18.76 -5.55 -7.45
C ARG A 113 -18.81 -6.91 -8.14
N ARG A 114 -17.78 -7.26 -8.92
CA ARG A 114 -17.70 -8.57 -9.61
C ARG A 114 -17.63 -9.74 -8.65
N ALA A 115 -17.01 -9.55 -7.48
CA ALA A 115 -16.95 -10.55 -6.43
C ALA A 115 -18.23 -10.62 -5.56
N GLY A 116 -19.25 -9.80 -5.84
CA GLY A 116 -20.49 -9.74 -5.06
C GLY A 116 -20.31 -9.17 -3.66
N ILE A 117 -19.31 -8.29 -3.47
CA ILE A 117 -18.97 -7.66 -2.19
C ILE A 117 -19.39 -6.20 -2.24
N GLU A 118 -20.00 -5.70 -1.18
CA GLU A 118 -20.26 -4.27 -1.02
C GLU A 118 -18.92 -3.52 -1.00
N PRO A 119 -18.64 -2.62 -1.97
CA PRO A 119 -17.36 -1.96 -2.04
C PRO A 119 -17.11 -1.08 -0.81
N SER A 120 -15.99 -1.30 -0.14
CA SER A 120 -15.53 -0.46 0.98
C SER A 120 -14.06 -0.15 0.78
N LEU A 121 -13.77 1.07 0.34
CA LEU A 121 -12.41 1.62 0.28
C LEU A 121 -12.38 2.76 1.31
N LYS A 122 -11.63 2.58 2.38
CA LYS A 122 -11.47 3.55 3.47
C LYS A 122 -10.02 3.96 3.56
#